data_AF-A0A4R7V0B3-F1
#
_entry.id   AF-A0A4R7V0B3-F1
#
_cell.length_a   1.000
_cell.length_b   1.000
_cell.length_c   1.000
_cell.angle_alpha   90.00
_cell.angle_beta   90.00
_cell.angle_gamma   90.00
#
_symmetry.space_group_name_H-M   'P 1'
#
loop_
_entity.id
_entity.type
_entity.pdbx_description
1 polymer ?
#
loop_
_entity_poly.entity_id
_entity_poly.type
_entity_poly.pdbx_seq_one_letter_code
_entity_poly.pdbx_strand_id
1 'polypeptide(L)'
;MVTTQQRRDEATVETVPRQPFAHLSAPNAPLYRDVLMTFARARDRFIVHMRPEDVIADLGRPGETDEVVAALDKLVEWGNLRADPDTSRVTSVADFHRARYLYQLTAGGQAAEQAIAVYEEAIGRRGSLQSVALADIAAQLRSLVDMAARQADPDPAKVHLLLLGLAERFAGLADNAQAFMASLRRVIDFADGDVDAFVAYKQRLIDYINRFIADLANRGAEIATVLAHLESAGVERLLLVAARREAADAVPDLTEDGPGDQEPGDAYDAAVTESLNSWRNRWRGLRDWFVSADSRHPSQARLLRGAAVTAITQLIDTVAAFNERRSGRSDRSADFRTLARWFAEAPDDVSAHALWRAAFGLTPARHLTVTPDTVAEWEQERPLPSTPWREAAPVRISPQLRKTGSYERRGRPNRVADRAEQRQLLAAQAAREVAETSAARARLRTDGPTLLSELGVLDTRAFRLFLGLLGDALSARLPGDTEVRTTTGDGTMEIRLSLVPDGGIVVVPTEDGELRGPQHVVDIVDLTAARLGAGALA
;
A
#
# COMPACT_ATOMS: atom_id res chain seq x y z
N MET A 1 28.44 -71.31 16.65
CA MET A 1 27.04 -71.57 16.28
C MET A 1 26.13 -70.97 17.34
N VAL A 2 26.03 -69.64 17.34
CA VAL A 2 24.94 -68.84 17.90
C VAL A 2 24.72 -67.75 16.86
N THR A 3 23.46 -67.51 16.58
CA THR A 3 22.88 -67.35 15.24
C THR A 3 23.05 -65.93 14.68
N THR A 4 23.21 -65.88 13.37
CA THR A 4 23.04 -64.75 12.43
C THR A 4 21.70 -63.99 12.58
N GLN A 5 20.86 -64.35 13.56
CA GLN A 5 19.64 -63.66 13.96
C GLN A 5 19.93 -62.37 14.73
N GLN A 6 20.99 -62.33 15.55
CA GLN A 6 21.26 -61.20 16.46
C GLN A 6 21.81 -59.94 15.75
N ARG A 7 22.30 -60.08 14.52
CA ARG A 7 22.69 -58.94 13.64
C ARG A 7 21.54 -58.42 12.77
N ARG A 8 20.38 -59.08 12.80
CA ARG A 8 19.21 -58.70 11.99
C ARG A 8 18.18 -57.87 12.77
N ASP A 9 18.31 -57.79 14.09
CA ASP A 9 17.46 -56.97 14.97
C ASP A 9 17.99 -55.53 15.19
N GLU A 10 19.14 -55.16 14.59
CA GLU A 10 19.70 -53.79 14.66
C GLU A 10 19.31 -52.90 13.47
N ALA A 11 18.45 -53.37 12.55
CA ALA A 11 18.11 -52.64 11.34
C ALA A 11 16.61 -52.60 11.06
N THR A 12 15.82 -52.11 12.02
CA THR A 12 14.57 -51.41 11.72
C THR A 12 14.22 -50.50 12.89
N VAL A 13 14.98 -49.40 13.06
CA VAL A 13 14.43 -48.24 13.77
C VAL A 13 13.33 -47.73 12.85
N GLU A 14 12.10 -48.12 13.15
CA GLU A 14 10.89 -47.61 12.54
C GLU A 14 10.98 -46.07 12.59
N THR A 15 11.33 -45.45 11.47
CA THR A 15 11.46 -43.99 11.39
C THR A 15 10.07 -43.41 11.52
N VAL A 16 9.70 -43.08 12.76
CA VAL A 16 8.48 -42.33 13.08
C VAL A 16 8.46 -41.11 12.15
N PRO A 17 7.38 -40.91 11.37
CA PRO A 17 7.31 -39.79 10.45
C PRO A 17 7.42 -38.49 11.26
N ARG A 18 8.51 -37.75 11.07
CA ARG A 18 8.73 -36.47 11.73
C ARG A 18 7.70 -35.47 11.23
N GLN A 19 6.99 -34.83 12.15
CA GLN A 19 5.93 -33.86 11.86
C GLN A 19 6.27 -32.52 12.52
N PRO A 20 7.32 -31.82 12.07
CA PRO A 20 7.81 -30.64 12.77
C PRO A 20 6.76 -29.52 12.89
N PHE A 21 5.83 -29.40 11.92
CA PHE A 21 4.73 -28.42 11.94
C PHE A 21 3.50 -28.81 12.79
N ALA A 22 3.43 -30.03 13.35
CA ALA A 22 2.24 -30.51 14.07
C ALA A 22 1.87 -29.65 15.30
N HIS A 23 2.85 -28.98 15.89
CA HIS A 23 2.63 -28.11 17.05
C HIS A 23 1.74 -26.90 16.74
N LEU A 24 1.64 -26.46 15.47
CA LEU A 24 0.86 -25.29 15.06
C LEU A 24 -0.66 -25.49 15.16
N SER A 25 -1.13 -26.73 15.06
CA SER A 25 -2.54 -27.12 15.12
C SER A 25 -2.93 -27.75 16.47
N ALA A 26 -1.99 -27.81 17.42
CA ALA A 26 -2.23 -28.38 18.75
C ALA A 26 -2.88 -27.36 19.70
N PRO A 27 -3.70 -27.79 20.69
CA PRO A 27 -4.34 -26.89 21.67
C PRO A 27 -3.35 -25.99 22.43
N ASN A 28 -2.14 -26.49 22.72
CA ASN A 28 -1.09 -25.78 23.43
C ASN A 28 -0.06 -25.13 22.47
N ALA A 29 -0.46 -24.83 21.22
CA ALA A 29 0.41 -24.21 20.21
C ALA A 29 1.24 -23.02 20.74
N PRO A 30 0.69 -22.08 21.54
CA PRO A 30 1.47 -20.97 22.07
C PRO A 30 2.67 -21.42 22.92
N LEU A 31 2.49 -22.39 23.80
CA LEU A 31 3.57 -22.90 24.66
C LEU A 31 4.64 -23.61 23.84
N TYR A 32 4.24 -24.43 22.86
CA TYR A 32 5.19 -25.10 21.98
C TYR A 32 6.01 -24.10 21.16
N ARG A 33 5.37 -23.03 20.67
CA ARG A 33 6.04 -21.93 19.96
C ARG A 33 7.04 -21.21 20.86
N ASP A 34 6.65 -20.86 22.08
CA ASP A 34 7.53 -20.21 23.05
C ASP A 34 8.78 -21.07 23.37
N VAL A 35 8.59 -22.39 23.56
CA VAL A 35 9.70 -23.34 23.79
C VAL A 35 10.62 -23.42 22.57
N LEU A 36 10.09 -23.57 21.35
CA LEU A 36 10.93 -23.64 20.13
C LEU A 36 11.65 -22.33 19.83
N MET A 37 11.01 -21.18 20.08
CA MET A 37 11.66 -19.87 19.98
C MET A 37 12.80 -19.71 20.99
N THR A 38 12.67 -20.30 22.19
CA THR A 38 13.73 -20.32 23.19
C THR A 38 14.95 -21.08 22.68
N PHE A 39 14.76 -22.27 22.08
CA PHE A 39 15.84 -23.02 21.42
C PHE A 39 16.44 -22.27 20.22
N ALA A 40 15.62 -21.61 19.40
CA ALA A 40 16.10 -20.80 18.28
C ALA A 40 16.99 -19.64 18.76
N ARG A 41 16.56 -18.89 19.79
CA ARG A 41 17.35 -17.81 20.41
C ARG A 41 18.61 -18.31 21.11
N ALA A 42 18.56 -19.48 21.74
CA ALA A 42 19.74 -20.11 22.32
C ALA A 42 20.76 -20.45 21.23
N ARG A 43 20.31 -21.00 20.10
CA ARG A 43 21.15 -21.27 18.93
C ARG A 43 21.75 -20.00 18.33
N ASP A 44 21.01 -18.90 18.26
CA ASP A 44 21.53 -17.60 17.82
C ASP A 44 22.65 -17.07 18.75
N ARG A 45 22.63 -17.49 20.02
CA ARG A 45 23.70 -17.26 21.01
C ARG A 45 24.77 -18.37 21.02
N PHE A 46 24.76 -19.26 20.03
CA PHE A 46 25.67 -20.40 19.90
C PHE A 46 25.57 -21.46 21.02
N ILE A 47 24.45 -21.49 21.75
CA ILE A 47 24.15 -22.52 22.74
C ILE A 47 23.53 -23.72 22.02
N VAL A 48 24.18 -24.88 22.11
CA VAL A 48 23.81 -26.08 21.34
C VAL A 48 22.79 -26.97 22.06
N HIS A 49 22.85 -27.05 23.38
CA HIS A 49 21.96 -27.89 24.20
C HIS A 49 21.39 -27.07 25.35
N MET A 50 20.14 -27.34 25.74
CA MET A 50 19.50 -26.72 26.90
C MET A 50 18.91 -27.79 27.82
N ARG A 51 18.94 -27.53 29.13
CA ARG A 51 18.21 -28.33 30.12
C ARG A 51 16.79 -27.78 30.31
N PRO A 52 15.84 -28.58 30.85
CA PRO A 52 14.51 -28.07 31.20
C PRO A 52 14.56 -26.83 32.10
N GLU A 53 15.48 -26.77 33.07
CA GLU A 53 15.65 -25.59 33.92
C GLU A 53 16.08 -24.34 33.15
N ASP A 54 16.93 -24.49 32.12
CA ASP A 54 17.39 -23.38 31.29
C ASP A 54 16.24 -22.86 30.41
N VAL A 55 15.40 -23.77 29.89
CA VAL A 55 14.21 -23.43 29.11
C VAL A 55 13.19 -22.70 29.98
N ILE A 56 12.91 -23.19 31.19
CA ILE A 56 11.99 -22.54 32.15
C ILE A 56 12.48 -21.14 32.52
N ALA A 57 13.79 -20.99 32.76
CA ALA A 57 14.40 -19.71 33.07
C ALA A 57 14.28 -18.71 31.91
N ASP A 58 14.59 -19.12 30.68
CA ASP A 58 14.49 -18.27 29.49
C ASP A 58 13.04 -17.94 29.11
N LEU A 59 12.09 -18.82 29.42
CA LEU A 59 10.65 -18.56 29.25
C LEU A 59 10.11 -17.56 30.29
N GLY A 60 10.81 -17.33 31.39
CA GLY A 60 10.37 -16.45 32.47
C GLY A 60 9.16 -16.98 33.26
N ARG A 61 8.98 -18.31 33.31
CA ARG A 61 7.83 -18.97 33.97
C ARG A 61 8.24 -19.88 35.14
N PRO A 62 8.78 -19.33 36.24
CA PRO A 62 9.21 -20.14 37.38
C PRO A 62 7.99 -20.81 38.05
N GLY A 63 7.94 -22.14 38.02
CA GLY A 63 6.87 -22.95 38.65
C GLY A 63 6.13 -23.90 37.71
N GLU A 64 6.17 -23.67 36.39
CA GLU A 64 5.49 -24.49 35.36
C GLU A 64 6.37 -25.66 34.88
N THR A 65 6.98 -26.41 35.81
CA THR A 65 7.99 -27.45 35.47
C THR A 65 7.38 -28.61 34.70
N ASP A 66 6.24 -29.12 35.15
CA ASP A 66 5.61 -30.30 34.56
C ASP A 66 5.04 -30.01 33.16
N GLU A 67 4.51 -28.80 32.94
CA GLU A 67 3.98 -28.37 31.64
C GLU A 67 5.08 -28.18 30.60
N VAL A 68 6.21 -27.59 30.98
CA VAL A 68 7.36 -27.43 30.08
C VAL A 68 8.00 -28.77 29.76
N VAL A 69 8.14 -29.68 30.73
CA VAL A 69 8.64 -31.03 30.49
C VAL A 69 7.73 -31.81 29.54
N ALA A 70 6.41 -31.77 29.76
CA ALA A 70 5.44 -32.38 28.85
C ALA A 70 5.52 -31.76 27.43
N ALA A 71 5.80 -30.45 27.35
CA ALA A 71 5.97 -29.78 26.06
C ALA A 71 7.24 -30.22 25.33
N LEU A 72 8.36 -30.36 26.05
CA LEU A 72 9.62 -30.87 25.51
C LEU A 72 9.46 -32.28 24.97
N ASP A 73 8.78 -33.16 25.70
CA ASP A 73 8.53 -34.55 25.27
C ASP A 73 7.69 -34.60 23.99
N LYS A 74 6.65 -33.78 23.88
CA LYS A 74 5.84 -33.67 22.66
C LYS A 74 6.63 -33.10 21.48
N LEU A 75 7.50 -32.13 21.72
CA LEU A 75 8.37 -31.57 20.69
C LEU A 75 9.45 -32.58 20.23
N VAL A 76 9.88 -33.50 21.09
CA VAL A 76 10.72 -34.65 20.71
C VAL A 76 9.93 -35.65 19.87
N GLU A 77 8.70 -36.00 20.28
CA GLU A 77 7.81 -36.89 19.53
C GLU A 77 7.56 -36.39 18.09
N TRP A 78 7.32 -35.09 17.92
CA TRP A 78 7.14 -34.47 16.60
C TRP A 78 8.44 -34.27 15.80
N GLY A 79 9.59 -34.55 16.41
CA GLY A 79 10.90 -34.45 15.78
C GLY A 79 11.46 -33.03 15.68
N ASN A 80 10.89 -32.07 16.42
CA ASN A 80 11.42 -30.71 16.52
C ASN A 80 12.65 -30.64 17.42
N LEU A 81 12.62 -31.40 18.53
CA LEU A 81 13.72 -31.53 19.47
C LEU A 81 14.27 -32.95 19.45
N ARG A 82 15.52 -33.09 19.90
CA ARG A 82 16.16 -34.36 20.24
C ARG A 82 16.52 -34.32 21.72
N ALA A 83 16.23 -35.41 22.43
CA ALA A 83 16.64 -35.60 23.81
C ALA A 83 17.85 -36.55 23.87
N ASP A 84 18.93 -36.10 24.51
CA ASP A 84 20.13 -36.89 24.77
C ASP A 84 20.31 -37.04 26.30
N PRO A 85 20.64 -38.23 26.84
CA PRO A 85 20.84 -38.40 28.28
C PRO A 85 21.95 -37.50 28.85
N ASP A 86 21.65 -36.77 29.94
CA ASP A 86 22.65 -35.95 30.64
C ASP A 86 23.45 -36.79 31.64
N THR A 87 24.63 -37.25 31.23
CA THR A 87 25.55 -38.03 32.08
C THR A 87 26.51 -37.16 32.92
N SER A 88 26.43 -35.83 32.83
CA SER A 88 27.42 -34.91 33.42
C SER A 88 27.27 -34.65 34.92
N ARG A 89 26.15 -35.08 35.54
CA ARG A 89 25.81 -34.80 36.96
C ARG A 89 25.39 -36.05 37.75
N VAL A 90 26.11 -37.16 37.60
CA VAL A 90 25.84 -38.39 38.36
C VAL A 90 26.75 -38.45 39.58
N THR A 91 26.20 -38.11 40.76
CA THR A 91 26.92 -38.20 42.05
C THR A 91 26.49 -39.39 42.91
N SER A 92 25.47 -40.15 42.50
CA SER A 92 25.01 -41.37 43.18
C SER A 92 24.34 -42.36 42.22
N VAL A 93 24.26 -43.64 42.61
CA VAL A 93 23.55 -44.70 41.84
C VAL A 93 22.05 -44.40 41.73
N ALA A 94 21.47 -43.72 42.74
CA ALA A 94 20.07 -43.27 42.68
C ALA A 94 19.86 -42.12 41.69
N ASP A 95 20.85 -41.24 41.50
CA ASP A 95 20.81 -40.17 40.48
C ASP A 95 20.97 -40.71 39.06
N PHE A 96 21.68 -41.83 38.87
CA PHE A 96 21.79 -42.52 37.57
C PHE A 96 20.45 -43.05 37.06
N HIS A 97 19.54 -43.43 37.96
CA HIS A 97 18.20 -43.92 37.62
C HIS A 97 17.16 -42.81 37.38
N ARG A 98 17.48 -41.54 37.63
CA ARG A 98 16.63 -40.40 37.26
C ARG A 98 16.96 -39.96 35.84
N ALA A 99 16.06 -40.23 34.89
CA ALA A 99 16.23 -39.85 33.51
C ALA A 99 16.28 -38.31 33.36
N ARG A 100 17.49 -37.77 33.28
CA ARG A 100 17.76 -36.35 32.97
C ARG A 100 18.17 -36.24 31.51
N TYR A 101 17.60 -35.29 30.80
CA TYR A 101 17.84 -35.11 29.37
C TYR A 101 18.36 -33.70 29.07
N LEU A 102 19.29 -33.63 28.14
CA LEU A 102 19.64 -32.43 27.39
C LEU A 102 18.81 -32.42 26.12
N TYR A 103 18.24 -31.27 25.79
CA TYR A 103 17.45 -31.11 24.60
C TYR A 103 18.21 -30.26 23.58
N GLN A 104 18.11 -30.65 22.32
CA GLN A 104 18.71 -29.96 21.18
C GLN A 104 17.66 -29.73 20.09
N LEU A 105 17.71 -28.57 19.45
CA LEU A 105 16.91 -28.31 18.24
C LEU A 105 17.41 -29.16 17.08
N THR A 106 16.53 -29.97 16.48
CA THR A 106 16.89 -30.76 15.30
C THR A 106 16.96 -29.90 14.04
N ALA A 107 17.59 -30.40 12.97
CA ALA A 107 17.55 -29.73 11.67
C ALA A 107 16.10 -29.54 11.15
N GLY A 108 15.20 -30.47 11.48
CA GLY A 108 13.78 -30.38 11.10
C GLY A 108 13.03 -29.30 11.90
N GLY A 109 13.26 -29.22 13.21
CA GLY A 109 12.71 -28.16 14.05
C GLY A 109 13.26 -26.79 13.67
N GLN A 110 14.56 -26.71 13.36
CA GLN A 110 15.18 -25.48 12.89
C GLN A 110 14.60 -25.01 11.55
N ALA A 111 14.46 -25.91 10.57
CA ALA A 111 13.88 -25.57 9.27
C ALA A 111 12.42 -25.09 9.42
N ALA A 112 11.66 -25.71 10.33
CA ALA A 112 10.29 -25.27 10.63
C ALA A 112 10.27 -23.87 11.28
N GLU A 113 11.10 -23.61 12.28
CA GLU A 113 11.21 -22.28 12.91
C GLU A 113 11.64 -21.20 11.90
N GLN A 114 12.59 -21.50 11.03
CA GLN A 114 13.00 -20.58 9.97
C GLN A 114 11.87 -20.32 8.97
N ALA A 115 11.13 -21.34 8.55
CA ALA A 115 9.99 -21.19 7.66
C ALA A 115 8.87 -20.34 8.29
N ILE A 116 8.58 -20.55 9.58
CA ILE A 116 7.59 -19.76 10.32
C ILE A 116 8.07 -18.32 10.49
N ALA A 117 9.34 -18.10 10.83
CA ALA A 117 9.91 -16.76 10.94
C ALA A 117 9.85 -16.01 9.60
N VAL A 118 10.16 -16.66 8.48
CA VAL A 118 10.01 -16.09 7.12
C VAL A 118 8.56 -15.71 6.84
N TYR A 119 7.61 -16.57 7.21
CA TYR A 119 6.18 -16.31 7.05
C TYR A 119 5.70 -15.13 7.90
N GLU A 120 6.04 -15.10 9.20
CA GLU A 120 5.72 -14.03 10.13
C GLU A 120 6.35 -12.70 9.68
N GLU A 121 7.59 -12.75 9.20
CA GLU A 121 8.29 -11.60 8.65
C GLU A 121 7.63 -11.08 7.37
N ALA A 122 7.27 -11.97 6.43
CA ALA A 122 6.57 -11.60 5.20
C ALA A 122 5.20 -10.97 5.45
N ILE A 123 4.55 -11.31 6.57
CA ILE A 123 3.28 -10.70 6.98
C ILE A 123 3.51 -9.41 7.77
N GLY A 124 4.51 -9.36 8.65
CA GLY A 124 4.80 -8.25 9.56
C GLY A 124 5.57 -7.09 8.94
N ARG A 125 6.44 -7.31 7.94
CA ARG A 125 7.32 -6.29 7.33
C ARG A 125 6.72 -5.50 6.17
N ARG A 126 5.40 -5.30 6.11
CA ARG A 126 4.78 -4.53 5.02
C ARG A 126 5.05 -3.01 5.02
N GLY A 127 6.12 -2.47 5.63
CA GLY A 127 6.35 -1.03 5.50
C GLY A 127 7.56 -0.32 6.13
N SER A 128 8.59 -0.99 6.65
CA SER A 128 9.51 -0.28 7.58
C SER A 128 10.91 0.07 7.06
N LEU A 129 11.59 -0.74 6.25
CA LEU A 129 13.07 -0.65 6.22
C LEU A 129 13.72 -0.84 4.84
N GLN A 130 13.64 0.09 3.88
CA GLN A 130 14.40 -0.08 2.62
C GLN A 130 14.95 1.15 1.87
N SER A 131 14.89 2.37 2.38
CA SER A 131 15.64 3.49 1.75
C SER A 131 17.15 3.23 1.68
N VAL A 132 17.68 2.44 2.62
CA VAL A 132 19.10 2.06 2.67
C VAL A 132 19.49 1.02 1.61
N ALA A 133 18.57 0.12 1.20
CA ALA A 133 18.91 -0.99 0.30
C ALA A 133 19.41 -0.52 -1.07
N LEU A 134 18.78 0.51 -1.65
CA LEU A 134 19.22 1.09 -2.92
C LEU A 134 20.59 1.79 -2.80
N ALA A 135 20.85 2.44 -1.67
CA ALA A 135 22.14 3.06 -1.40
C ALA A 135 23.26 2.01 -1.28
N ASP A 136 22.98 0.91 -0.59
CA ASP A 136 23.89 -0.22 -0.42
C ASP A 136 24.19 -0.91 -1.75
N ILE A 137 23.17 -1.16 -2.57
CA ILE A 137 23.32 -1.72 -3.92
C ILE A 137 24.22 -0.81 -4.77
N ALA A 138 23.97 0.51 -4.76
CA ALA A 138 24.81 1.46 -5.49
C ALA A 138 26.26 1.48 -4.98
N ALA A 139 26.47 1.36 -3.67
CA ALA A 139 27.80 1.28 -3.07
C ALA A 139 28.54 -0.01 -3.47
N GLN A 140 27.88 -1.17 -3.36
CA GLN A 140 28.44 -2.47 -3.75
C GLN A 140 28.78 -2.51 -5.24
N LEU A 141 27.91 -1.99 -6.10
CA LEU A 141 28.16 -1.89 -7.54
C LEU A 141 29.37 -1.00 -7.85
N ARG A 142 29.53 0.13 -7.16
CA ARG A 142 30.72 0.99 -7.31
C ARG A 142 32.01 0.28 -6.88
N SER A 143 31.96 -0.50 -5.79
CA SER A 143 33.10 -1.32 -5.36
C SER A 143 33.45 -2.38 -6.41
N LEU A 144 32.46 -3.00 -7.06
CA LEU A 144 32.69 -3.94 -8.15
C LEU A 144 33.28 -3.24 -9.39
N VAL A 145 32.83 -2.03 -9.72
CA VAL A 145 33.41 -1.22 -10.82
C VAL A 145 34.88 -0.92 -10.56
N ASP A 146 35.20 -0.53 -9.33
CA ASP A 146 36.56 -0.23 -8.94
C ASP A 146 37.48 -1.46 -9.08
N MET A 147 36.98 -2.60 -8.63
CA MET A 147 37.68 -3.88 -8.71
C MET A 147 37.86 -4.34 -10.16
N ALA A 148 36.85 -4.18 -11.01
CA ALA A 148 36.94 -4.48 -12.43
C ALA A 148 37.96 -3.59 -13.16
N ALA A 149 37.98 -2.30 -12.86
CA ALA A 149 38.79 -1.31 -13.57
C ALA A 149 40.26 -1.27 -13.12
N ARG A 150 40.54 -1.46 -11.82
CA ARG A 150 41.89 -1.22 -11.24
C ARG A 150 42.68 -2.48 -10.93
N GLN A 151 42.04 -3.64 -10.85
CA GLN A 151 42.68 -4.88 -10.44
C GLN A 151 42.70 -5.88 -11.60
N ALA A 152 43.91 -6.18 -12.09
CA ALA A 152 44.09 -7.19 -13.14
C ALA A 152 43.73 -8.60 -12.65
N ASP A 153 44.04 -8.89 -11.38
CA ASP A 153 43.71 -10.15 -10.71
C ASP A 153 42.99 -9.84 -9.37
N PRO A 154 41.65 -9.81 -9.37
CA PRO A 154 40.87 -9.46 -8.19
C PRO A 154 40.77 -10.64 -7.23
N ASP A 155 40.89 -10.37 -5.92
CA ASP A 155 40.80 -11.36 -4.85
C ASP A 155 39.47 -12.16 -4.93
N PRO A 156 39.52 -13.48 -5.18
CA PRO A 156 38.32 -14.30 -5.36
C PRO A 156 37.37 -14.29 -4.16
N ALA A 157 37.89 -14.17 -2.93
CA ALA A 157 37.07 -14.11 -1.73
C ALA A 157 36.26 -12.82 -1.69
N LYS A 158 36.90 -11.69 -1.97
CA LYS A 158 36.24 -10.37 -1.97
C LYS A 158 35.23 -10.24 -3.09
N VAL A 159 35.56 -10.73 -4.30
CA VAL A 159 34.63 -10.74 -5.43
C VAL A 159 33.37 -11.52 -5.09
N HIS A 160 33.53 -12.75 -4.60
CA HIS A 160 32.41 -13.61 -4.26
C HIS A 160 31.55 -13.02 -3.15
N LEU A 161 32.15 -12.52 -2.05
CA LEU A 161 31.40 -11.90 -0.95
C LEU A 161 30.63 -10.65 -1.39
N LEU A 162 31.22 -9.80 -2.25
CA LEU A 162 30.53 -8.62 -2.77
C LEU A 162 29.37 -8.99 -3.69
N LEU A 163 29.55 -9.99 -4.57
CA LEU A 163 28.50 -10.45 -5.46
C LEU A 163 27.35 -11.14 -4.70
N LEU A 164 27.68 -11.94 -3.67
CA LEU A 164 26.69 -12.57 -2.79
C LEU A 164 25.90 -11.53 -2.00
N GLY A 165 26.59 -10.58 -1.36
CA GLY A 165 25.94 -9.49 -0.64
C GLY A 165 25.07 -8.61 -1.54
N LEU A 166 25.48 -8.38 -2.79
CA LEU A 166 24.67 -7.68 -3.79
C LEU A 166 23.42 -8.48 -4.17
N ALA A 167 23.55 -9.80 -4.38
CA ALA A 167 22.43 -10.68 -4.71
C ALA A 167 21.40 -10.74 -3.56
N GLU A 168 21.85 -10.85 -2.31
CA GLU A 168 20.97 -10.85 -1.12
C GLU A 168 20.24 -9.52 -0.95
N ARG A 169 20.96 -8.40 -1.07
CA ARG A 169 20.36 -7.04 -1.02
C ARG A 169 19.32 -6.86 -2.12
N PHE A 170 19.60 -7.35 -3.32
CA PHE A 170 18.69 -7.25 -4.45
C PHE A 170 17.46 -8.17 -4.31
N ALA A 171 17.63 -9.39 -3.79
CA ALA A 171 16.51 -10.29 -3.52
C ALA A 171 15.51 -9.63 -2.56
N GLY A 172 15.99 -9.05 -1.46
CA GLY A 172 15.13 -8.31 -0.53
C GLY A 172 14.45 -7.09 -1.14
N LEU A 173 15.07 -6.43 -2.13
CA LEU A 173 14.44 -5.33 -2.88
C LEU A 173 13.32 -5.85 -3.78
N ALA A 174 13.55 -6.96 -4.48
CA ALA A 174 12.59 -7.57 -5.38
C ALA A 174 11.35 -8.09 -4.64
N ASP A 175 11.54 -8.76 -3.50
CA ASP A 175 10.46 -9.28 -2.67
C ASP A 175 9.55 -8.15 -2.16
N ASN A 176 10.14 -7.04 -1.73
CA ASN A 176 9.37 -5.89 -1.27
C ASN A 176 8.64 -5.17 -2.40
N ALA A 177 9.24 -5.07 -3.58
CA ALA A 177 8.55 -4.55 -4.76
C ALA A 177 7.34 -5.43 -5.13
N GLN A 178 7.48 -6.77 -5.04
CA GLN A 178 6.39 -7.70 -5.28
C GLN A 178 5.27 -7.57 -4.23
N ALA A 179 5.62 -7.48 -2.95
CA ALA A 179 4.66 -7.27 -1.86
C ALA A 179 3.88 -5.96 -2.03
N PHE A 180 4.57 -4.88 -2.43
CA PHE A 180 3.95 -3.60 -2.74
C PHE A 180 2.98 -3.71 -3.92
N MET A 181 3.40 -4.32 -5.04
CA MET A 181 2.52 -4.53 -6.21
C MET A 181 1.27 -5.35 -5.87
N ALA A 182 1.40 -6.34 -4.99
CA ALA A 182 0.26 -7.09 -4.47
C ALA A 182 -0.66 -6.24 -3.57
N SER A 183 -0.10 -5.30 -2.81
CA SER A 183 -0.89 -4.36 -1.99
C SER A 183 -1.70 -3.37 -2.82
N LEU A 184 -1.17 -2.90 -3.96
CA LEU A 184 -1.86 -1.98 -4.86
C LEU A 184 -3.14 -2.59 -5.45
N ARG A 185 -3.14 -3.89 -5.74
CA ARG A 185 -4.34 -4.58 -6.26
C ARG A 185 -5.48 -4.64 -5.23
N ARG A 186 -5.16 -4.63 -3.94
CA ARG A 186 -6.16 -4.66 -2.85
C ARG A 186 -6.93 -3.35 -2.66
N VAL A 187 -6.47 -2.23 -3.21
CA VAL A 187 -7.21 -0.94 -3.20
C VAL A 187 -8.58 -1.06 -3.84
N ILE A 188 -8.66 -1.92 -4.85
CA ILE A 188 -9.83 -2.11 -5.69
C ILE A 188 -10.95 -2.82 -4.91
N ASP A 189 -10.63 -3.53 -3.82
CA ASP A 189 -11.57 -4.36 -3.06
C ASP A 189 -12.22 -3.64 -1.86
N PHE A 190 -11.89 -2.37 -1.57
CA PHE A 190 -12.50 -1.62 -0.44
C PHE A 190 -13.95 -1.15 -0.70
N ALA A 191 -14.68 -1.82 -1.61
CA ALA A 191 -16.07 -1.52 -1.93
C ALA A 191 -17.02 -1.64 -0.72
N ASP A 192 -16.62 -2.40 0.32
CA ASP A 192 -17.45 -2.81 1.45
C ASP A 192 -17.48 -1.85 2.67
N GLY A 193 -16.85 -0.67 2.58
CA GLY A 193 -17.18 0.43 3.50
C GLY A 193 -16.44 0.49 4.84
N ASP A 194 -15.36 -0.28 5.03
CA ASP A 194 -14.44 -0.09 6.17
C ASP A 194 -13.51 1.11 5.94
N VAL A 195 -13.94 2.28 6.43
CA VAL A 195 -13.22 3.54 6.31
C VAL A 195 -11.91 3.53 7.10
N ASP A 196 -11.86 2.87 8.25
CA ASP A 196 -10.66 2.83 9.10
C ASP A 196 -9.57 1.97 8.45
N ALA A 197 -9.94 0.82 7.90
CA ALA A 197 -9.01 -0.01 7.12
C ALA A 197 -8.51 0.73 5.86
N PHE A 198 -9.39 1.49 5.20
CA PHE A 198 -9.01 2.32 4.06
C PHE A 198 -8.03 3.44 4.46
N VAL A 199 -8.26 4.14 5.57
CA VAL A 199 -7.37 5.19 6.07
C VAL A 199 -6.00 4.61 6.45
N ALA A 200 -5.97 3.48 7.15
CA ALA A 200 -4.72 2.78 7.48
C ALA A 200 -3.99 2.29 6.22
N TYR A 201 -4.71 1.84 5.19
CA TYR A 201 -4.14 1.51 3.89
C TYR A 201 -3.56 2.76 3.19
N LYS A 202 -4.34 3.83 3.09
CA LYS A 202 -3.94 5.11 2.49
C LYS A 202 -2.63 5.61 3.10
N GLN A 203 -2.54 5.62 4.44
CA GLN A 203 -1.35 6.12 5.12
C GLN A 203 -0.10 5.30 4.75
N ARG A 204 -0.22 3.96 4.76
CA ARG A 204 0.88 3.07 4.35
C ARG A 204 1.29 3.26 2.89
N LEU A 205 0.31 3.44 2.00
CA LEU A 205 0.58 3.69 0.59
C LEU A 205 1.35 5.00 0.38
N ILE A 206 0.90 6.08 1.04
CA ILE A 206 1.55 7.39 0.97
C ILE A 206 2.97 7.32 1.53
N ASP A 207 3.17 6.68 2.69
CA ASP A 207 4.48 6.53 3.30
C ASP A 207 5.45 5.76 2.39
N TYR A 208 4.96 4.68 1.76
CA TYR A 208 5.75 3.90 0.81
C TYR A 208 6.11 4.72 -0.44
N ILE A 209 5.15 5.45 -1.03
CA ILE A 209 5.40 6.27 -2.21
C ILE A 209 6.42 7.38 -1.90
N ASN A 210 6.21 8.12 -0.81
CA ASN A 210 7.06 9.26 -0.45
C ASN A 210 8.51 8.83 -0.15
N ARG A 211 8.71 7.67 0.48
CA ARG A 211 10.05 7.20 0.83
C ARG A 211 10.69 6.39 -0.30
N PHE A 212 10.06 5.29 -0.68
CA PHE A 212 10.69 4.31 -1.57
C PHE A 212 10.66 4.72 -3.04
N ILE A 213 9.53 5.25 -3.55
CA ILE A 213 9.43 5.61 -4.97
C ILE A 213 10.29 6.84 -5.29
N ALA A 214 10.39 7.80 -4.37
CA ALA A 214 11.31 8.93 -4.50
C ALA A 214 12.77 8.47 -4.52
N ASP A 215 13.18 7.60 -3.58
CA ASP A 215 14.53 7.03 -3.57
C ASP A 215 14.83 6.18 -4.81
N LEU A 216 13.86 5.40 -5.28
CA LEU A 216 13.97 4.61 -6.50
C LEU A 216 14.12 5.49 -7.74
N ALA A 217 13.43 6.64 -7.80
CA ALA A 217 13.56 7.58 -8.91
C ALA A 217 14.98 8.18 -8.97
N ASN A 218 15.55 8.54 -7.81
CA ASN A 218 16.87 9.15 -7.72
C ASN A 218 18.00 8.12 -7.88
N ARG A 219 18.02 7.09 -7.02
CA ARG A 219 19.09 6.08 -6.98
C ARG A 219 18.99 5.06 -8.11
N GLY A 220 17.79 4.83 -8.65
CA GLY A 220 17.62 3.91 -9.78
C GLY A 220 18.36 4.36 -11.04
N ALA A 221 18.43 5.67 -11.30
CA ALA A 221 19.20 6.23 -12.41
C ALA A 221 20.72 6.12 -12.19
N GLU A 222 21.17 6.35 -10.96
CA GLU A 222 22.57 6.12 -10.56
C GLU A 222 22.96 4.65 -10.77
N ILE A 223 22.17 3.72 -10.22
CA ILE A 223 22.39 2.27 -10.34
C ILE A 223 22.45 1.85 -11.82
N ALA A 224 21.51 2.30 -12.65
CA ALA A 224 21.52 2.01 -14.09
C ALA A 224 22.83 2.47 -14.77
N THR A 225 23.36 3.63 -14.36
CA THR A 225 24.62 4.17 -14.88
C THR A 225 25.82 3.33 -14.41
N VAL A 226 25.86 2.94 -13.14
CA VAL A 226 26.94 2.10 -12.60
C VAL A 226 26.92 0.70 -13.22
N LEU A 227 25.74 0.12 -13.45
CA LEU A 227 25.57 -1.16 -14.16
C LEU A 227 26.17 -1.09 -15.57
N ALA A 228 25.85 -0.04 -16.34
CA ALA A 228 26.41 0.14 -17.68
C ALA A 228 27.94 0.27 -17.67
N HIS A 229 28.49 0.99 -16.69
CA HIS A 229 29.94 1.06 -16.50
C HIS A 229 30.54 -0.31 -16.16
N LEU A 230 29.92 -1.09 -15.27
CA LEU A 230 30.43 -2.40 -14.90
C LEU A 230 30.41 -3.40 -16.08
N GLU A 231 29.37 -3.35 -16.92
CA GLU A 231 29.31 -4.12 -18.16
C GLU A 231 30.48 -3.76 -19.08
N SER A 232 30.78 -2.46 -19.26
CA SER A 232 31.92 -1.99 -20.06
C SER A 232 33.28 -2.35 -19.45
N ALA A 233 33.37 -2.43 -18.11
CA ALA A 233 34.58 -2.78 -17.38
C ALA A 233 34.85 -4.29 -17.32
N GLY A 234 33.95 -5.12 -17.85
CA GLY A 234 34.12 -6.57 -17.93
C GLY A 234 33.58 -7.34 -16.73
N VAL A 235 32.32 -7.11 -16.35
CA VAL A 235 31.61 -7.85 -15.28
C VAL A 235 31.75 -9.37 -15.40
N GLU A 236 31.79 -9.88 -16.63
CA GLU A 236 31.92 -11.31 -16.93
C GLU A 236 33.15 -11.95 -16.27
N ARG A 237 34.26 -11.22 -16.19
CA ARG A 237 35.48 -11.67 -15.52
C ARG A 237 35.24 -11.89 -14.03
N LEU A 238 34.52 -10.97 -13.38
CA LEU A 238 34.19 -11.07 -11.95
C LEU A 238 33.23 -12.23 -11.67
N LEU A 239 32.24 -12.44 -12.54
CA LEU A 239 31.32 -13.58 -12.43
C LEU A 239 32.07 -14.91 -12.55
N LEU A 240 33.02 -15.01 -13.48
CA LEU A 240 33.87 -16.21 -13.63
C LEU A 240 34.75 -16.46 -12.41
N VAL A 241 35.32 -15.42 -11.80
CA VAL A 241 36.11 -15.54 -10.57
C VAL A 241 35.26 -16.09 -9.42
N ALA A 242 34.03 -15.58 -9.23
CA ALA A 242 33.12 -16.10 -8.23
C ALA A 242 32.68 -17.55 -8.52
N ALA A 243 32.42 -17.88 -9.79
CA ALA A 243 32.01 -19.22 -10.19
C ALA A 243 33.09 -20.27 -9.94
N ARG A 244 34.37 -19.94 -10.23
CA ARG A 244 35.51 -20.82 -9.95
C ARG A 244 35.69 -21.09 -8.45
N ARG A 245 35.41 -20.10 -7.61
CA ARG A 245 35.46 -20.25 -6.15
C ARG A 245 34.35 -21.19 -5.66
N GLU A 246 33.10 -20.96 -6.08
CA GLU A 246 31.99 -21.85 -5.70
C GLU A 246 32.22 -23.30 -6.17
N ALA A 247 32.75 -23.48 -7.38
CA ALA A 247 33.07 -24.80 -7.91
C ALA A 247 34.17 -25.51 -7.09
N ALA A 248 35.20 -24.77 -6.63
CA ALA A 248 36.26 -25.31 -5.79
C ALA A 248 35.76 -25.74 -4.39
N ASP A 249 34.78 -25.02 -3.84
CA ASP A 249 34.14 -25.39 -2.57
C ASP A 249 33.16 -26.58 -2.74
N ALA A 250 32.50 -26.69 -3.90
CA ALA A 250 31.51 -27.74 -4.20
C ALA A 250 32.14 -29.08 -4.60
N VAL A 251 33.38 -29.08 -5.10
CA VAL A 251 34.16 -30.28 -5.41
C VAL A 251 35.45 -30.27 -4.59
N PRO A 252 35.38 -30.53 -3.26
CA PRO A 252 36.57 -30.67 -2.43
C PRO A 252 37.21 -32.03 -2.73
N ASP A 253 38.45 -32.03 -3.21
CA ASP A 253 39.29 -33.18 -3.54
C ASP A 253 38.90 -34.02 -4.78
N LEU A 254 39.63 -33.77 -5.86
CA LEU A 254 40.00 -34.81 -6.81
C LEU A 254 41.35 -35.37 -6.34
N THR A 255 41.33 -36.27 -5.36
CA THR A 255 42.47 -37.17 -5.14
C THR A 255 42.62 -38.05 -6.37
N GLU A 256 43.86 -38.21 -6.86
CA GLU A 256 44.25 -38.87 -8.12
C GLU A 256 43.77 -40.33 -8.33
N ASP A 257 42.99 -40.92 -7.43
CA ASP A 257 42.55 -42.32 -7.49
C ASP A 257 41.06 -42.46 -7.08
N GLY A 258 40.13 -42.21 -8.01
CA GLY A 258 38.70 -42.48 -7.83
C GLY A 258 38.13 -43.25 -9.03
N PRO A 259 37.42 -44.38 -8.83
CA PRO A 259 36.93 -45.19 -9.94
C PRO A 259 35.64 -44.58 -10.50
N GLY A 260 35.77 -43.74 -11.52
CA GLY A 260 34.66 -43.22 -12.32
C GLY A 260 35.17 -42.83 -13.71
N ASP A 261 34.38 -43.12 -14.74
CA ASP A 261 34.70 -42.86 -16.16
C ASP A 261 34.73 -41.36 -16.55
N GLN A 262 34.81 -40.45 -15.57
CA GLN A 262 34.85 -39.01 -15.76
C GLN A 262 36.19 -38.48 -15.28
N GLU A 263 36.96 -37.86 -16.18
CA GLU A 263 38.22 -37.26 -15.80
C GLU A 263 37.96 -36.15 -14.76
N PRO A 264 38.76 -36.09 -13.68
CA PRO A 264 38.70 -35.07 -12.65
C PRO A 264 38.45 -33.63 -13.16
N GLY A 265 39.08 -33.25 -14.27
CA GLY A 265 38.92 -31.93 -14.89
C GLY A 265 37.52 -31.63 -15.42
N ASP A 266 36.81 -32.64 -15.95
CA ASP A 266 35.49 -32.47 -16.56
C ASP A 266 34.42 -32.12 -15.51
N ALA A 267 34.52 -32.70 -14.30
CA ALA A 267 33.58 -32.44 -13.21
C ALA A 267 33.73 -31.00 -12.66
N TYR A 268 34.97 -30.52 -12.52
CA TYR A 268 35.24 -29.14 -12.11
C TYR A 268 34.77 -28.14 -13.16
N ASP A 269 35.07 -28.35 -14.45
CA ASP A 269 34.67 -27.45 -15.53
C ASP A 269 33.13 -27.40 -15.69
N ALA A 270 32.44 -28.52 -15.46
CA ALA A 270 30.98 -28.56 -15.39
C ALA A 270 30.44 -27.72 -14.23
N ALA A 271 31.00 -27.87 -13.03
CA ALA A 271 30.60 -27.10 -11.83
C ALA A 271 30.85 -25.58 -12.02
N VAL A 272 31.97 -25.20 -12.62
CA VAL A 272 32.26 -23.79 -12.97
C VAL A 272 31.21 -23.25 -13.94
N THR A 273 30.86 -24.04 -14.97
CA THR A 273 29.88 -23.63 -15.99
C THR A 273 28.49 -23.44 -15.38
N GLU A 274 28.06 -24.34 -14.49
CA GLU A 274 26.78 -24.22 -13.79
C GLU A 274 26.73 -22.99 -12.89
N SER A 275 27.75 -22.80 -12.04
CA SER A 275 27.82 -21.63 -11.15
C SER A 275 27.87 -20.32 -11.96
N LEU A 276 28.64 -20.28 -13.04
CA LEU A 276 28.71 -19.10 -13.92
C LEU A 276 27.35 -18.78 -14.56
N ASN A 277 26.61 -19.80 -15.01
CA ASN A 277 25.26 -19.60 -15.54
C ASN A 277 24.29 -19.06 -14.48
N SER A 278 24.39 -19.54 -13.24
CA SER A 278 23.63 -19.02 -12.11
C SER A 278 23.95 -17.55 -11.83
N TRP A 279 25.24 -17.19 -11.81
CA TRP A 279 25.70 -15.81 -11.66
C TRP A 279 25.24 -14.89 -12.81
N ARG A 280 25.35 -15.35 -14.06
CA ARG A 280 24.83 -14.62 -15.24
C ARG A 280 23.33 -14.40 -15.15
N ASN A 281 22.57 -15.38 -14.67
CA ASN A 281 21.12 -15.25 -14.49
C ASN A 281 20.78 -14.20 -13.42
N ARG A 282 21.44 -14.25 -12.26
CA ARG A 282 21.28 -13.22 -11.20
C ARG A 282 21.65 -11.83 -11.71
N TRP A 283 22.77 -11.72 -12.43
CA TRP A 283 23.22 -10.45 -13.03
C TRP A 283 22.20 -9.90 -14.03
N ARG A 284 21.67 -10.75 -14.92
CA ARG A 284 20.62 -10.36 -15.87
C ARG A 284 19.37 -9.86 -15.15
N GLY A 285 18.95 -10.56 -14.09
CA GLY A 285 17.83 -10.13 -13.25
C GLY A 285 18.04 -8.75 -12.64
N LEU A 286 19.23 -8.50 -12.08
CA LEU A 286 19.60 -7.19 -11.54
C LEU A 286 19.58 -6.10 -12.63
N ARG A 287 20.19 -6.37 -13.79
CA ARG A 287 20.23 -5.45 -14.93
C ARG A 287 18.83 -5.09 -15.40
N ASP A 288 17.99 -6.09 -15.70
CA ASP A 288 16.64 -5.89 -16.25
C ASP A 288 15.69 -5.19 -15.26
N TRP A 289 16.01 -5.25 -13.96
CA TRP A 289 15.24 -4.53 -12.95
C TRP A 289 15.40 -3.02 -13.04
N PHE A 290 16.61 -2.53 -13.36
CA PHE A 290 16.92 -1.10 -13.43
C PHE A 290 16.97 -0.55 -14.87
N VAL A 291 17.50 -1.32 -15.81
CA VAL A 291 17.75 -0.93 -17.21
C VAL A 291 16.69 -1.54 -18.12
N SER A 292 16.19 -0.76 -19.08
CA SER A 292 15.20 -1.26 -20.04
C SER A 292 15.88 -1.77 -21.28
N ALA A 293 15.41 -2.92 -21.77
CA ALA A 293 15.88 -3.47 -23.03
C ALA A 293 15.41 -2.60 -24.21
N ASP A 294 14.13 -2.22 -24.22
CA ASP A 294 13.55 -1.33 -25.22
C ASP A 294 12.26 -0.64 -24.70
N SER A 295 11.54 0.06 -25.57
CA SER A 295 10.28 0.72 -25.23
C SER A 295 9.11 -0.24 -24.96
N ARG A 296 9.18 -1.49 -25.42
CA ARG A 296 8.18 -2.54 -25.20
C ARG A 296 8.47 -3.38 -23.96
N HIS A 297 9.73 -3.39 -23.51
CA HIS A 297 10.21 -4.14 -22.35
C HIS A 297 10.80 -3.15 -21.32
N PRO A 298 9.94 -2.39 -20.62
CA PRO A 298 10.38 -1.47 -19.59
C PRO A 298 10.99 -2.23 -18.41
N SER A 299 11.91 -1.57 -17.70
CA SER A 299 12.52 -2.13 -16.50
C SER A 299 11.51 -2.25 -15.37
N GLN A 300 11.74 -3.17 -14.45
CA GLN A 300 10.84 -3.38 -13.29
C GLN A 300 10.70 -2.11 -12.45
N ALA A 301 11.79 -1.35 -12.26
CA ALA A 301 11.77 -0.06 -11.60
C ALA A 301 10.84 0.96 -12.29
N ARG A 302 10.74 0.93 -13.63
CA ARG A 302 9.81 1.81 -14.36
C ARG A 302 8.36 1.34 -14.23
N LEU A 303 8.12 0.03 -14.34
CA LEU A 303 6.80 -0.56 -14.15
C LEU A 303 6.25 -0.26 -12.75
N LEU A 304 7.08 -0.42 -11.71
CA LEU A 304 6.73 -0.15 -10.33
C LEU A 304 6.37 1.33 -10.10
N ARG A 305 7.16 2.26 -10.66
CA ARG A 305 6.85 3.69 -10.63
C ARG A 305 5.54 4.02 -11.33
N GLY A 306 5.31 3.45 -12.52
CA GLY A 306 4.06 3.63 -13.25
C GLY A 306 2.85 3.12 -12.46
N ALA A 307 2.97 1.93 -11.86
CA ALA A 307 1.93 1.36 -11.01
C ALA A 307 1.64 2.21 -9.77
N ALA A 308 2.67 2.77 -9.12
CA ALA A 308 2.50 3.67 -7.99
C ALA A 308 1.75 4.96 -8.37
N VAL A 309 2.07 5.57 -9.52
CA VAL A 309 1.37 6.76 -10.02
C VAL A 309 -0.10 6.46 -10.32
N THR A 310 -0.38 5.32 -10.97
CA THR A 310 -1.75 4.86 -11.21
C THR A 310 -2.51 4.64 -9.90
N ALA A 311 -1.86 4.05 -8.90
CA ALA A 311 -2.46 3.81 -7.58
C ALA A 311 -2.83 5.10 -6.83
N ILE A 312 -2.06 6.18 -6.99
CA ILE A 312 -2.43 7.50 -6.44
C ILE A 312 -3.75 7.98 -7.04
N THR A 313 -3.89 7.86 -8.37
CA THR A 313 -5.11 8.27 -9.07
C THR A 313 -6.31 7.46 -8.59
N GLN A 314 -6.16 6.14 -8.51
CA GLN A 314 -7.19 5.24 -7.98
C GLN A 314 -7.55 5.56 -6.52
N LEU A 315 -6.57 5.89 -5.69
CA LEU A 315 -6.80 6.28 -4.30
C LEU A 315 -7.64 7.57 -4.22
N ILE A 316 -7.34 8.57 -5.06
CA ILE A 316 -8.10 9.83 -5.14
C ILE A 316 -9.54 9.55 -5.58
N ASP A 317 -9.73 8.73 -6.61
CA ASP A 317 -11.06 8.35 -7.10
C ASP A 317 -11.89 7.65 -6.01
N THR A 318 -11.27 6.74 -5.24
CA THR A 318 -11.92 6.07 -4.11
C THR A 318 -12.26 7.03 -2.99
N VAL A 319 -11.39 7.99 -2.65
CA VAL A 319 -11.70 9.06 -1.68
C VAL A 319 -12.87 9.91 -2.16
N ALA A 320 -12.89 10.29 -3.44
CA ALA A 320 -13.99 11.05 -4.03
C ALA A 320 -15.31 10.28 -3.92
N ALA A 321 -15.31 8.98 -4.20
CA ALA A 321 -16.48 8.11 -4.05
C ALA A 321 -16.96 8.02 -2.58
N PHE A 322 -16.04 7.91 -1.60
CA PHE A 322 -16.40 7.95 -0.18
C PHE A 322 -16.99 9.30 0.23
N ASN A 323 -16.43 10.40 -0.26
CA ASN A 323 -16.95 11.74 0.00
C ASN A 323 -18.32 11.96 -0.64
N GLU A 324 -18.56 11.45 -1.86
CA GLU A 324 -19.88 11.49 -2.49
C GLU A 324 -20.92 10.74 -1.65
N ARG A 325 -20.60 9.53 -1.16
CA ARG A 325 -21.47 8.77 -0.25
C ARG A 325 -21.76 9.54 1.03
N ARG A 326 -20.76 10.18 1.64
CA ARG A 326 -20.90 10.94 2.89
C ARG A 326 -21.67 12.26 2.69
N SER A 327 -21.58 12.88 1.51
CA SER A 327 -22.27 14.13 1.17
C SER A 327 -23.77 13.98 0.93
N GLY A 328 -24.33 12.78 1.04
CA GLY A 328 -25.77 12.55 0.93
C GLY A 328 -26.33 12.65 -0.50
N ARG A 329 -25.49 12.65 -1.54
CA ARG A 329 -25.97 12.44 -2.90
C ARG A 329 -26.35 10.96 -3.05
N SER A 330 -27.66 10.71 -3.11
CA SER A 330 -28.33 9.50 -3.67
C SER A 330 -27.42 8.27 -3.76
N ASP A 331 -27.41 7.44 -2.71
CA ASP A 331 -26.88 6.09 -2.82
C ASP A 331 -27.84 5.31 -3.72
N ARG A 332 -27.49 5.15 -5.00
CA ARG A 332 -28.31 4.42 -5.98
C ARG A 332 -28.72 3.04 -5.47
N SER A 333 -27.88 2.36 -4.68
CA SER A 333 -28.24 1.06 -4.11
C SER A 333 -29.30 1.20 -3.02
N ALA A 334 -29.21 2.20 -2.15
CA ALA A 334 -30.28 2.52 -1.20
C ALA A 334 -31.57 2.97 -1.90
N ASP A 335 -31.45 3.79 -2.95
CA ASP A 335 -32.58 4.27 -3.75
C ASP A 335 -33.28 3.10 -4.45
N PHE A 336 -32.53 2.16 -5.06
CA PHE A 336 -33.10 0.96 -5.67
C PHE A 336 -33.74 0.02 -4.65
N ARG A 337 -33.16 -0.14 -3.45
CA ARG A 337 -33.80 -0.92 -2.37
C ARG A 337 -35.08 -0.27 -1.87
N THR A 338 -35.13 1.06 -1.81
CA THR A 338 -36.32 1.82 -1.44
C THR A 338 -37.38 1.71 -2.53
N LEU A 339 -37.00 1.84 -3.79
CA LEU A 339 -37.89 1.66 -4.94
C LEU A 339 -38.44 0.23 -5.01
N ALA A 340 -37.63 -0.80 -4.75
CA ALA A 340 -38.06 -2.19 -4.69
C ALA A 340 -39.10 -2.43 -3.59
N ARG A 341 -38.94 -1.80 -2.42
CA ARG A 341 -39.95 -1.82 -1.35
C ARG A 341 -41.25 -1.15 -1.80
N TRP A 342 -41.18 0.02 -2.43
CA TRP A 342 -42.37 0.68 -2.98
C TRP A 342 -43.08 -0.15 -4.05
N PHE A 343 -42.34 -0.92 -4.87
CA PHE A 343 -42.95 -1.87 -5.79
C PHE A 343 -43.61 -3.05 -5.08
N ALA A 344 -43.00 -3.58 -4.02
CA ALA A 344 -43.55 -4.68 -3.23
C ALA A 344 -44.80 -4.26 -2.43
N GLU A 345 -44.88 -2.99 -2.04
CA GLU A 345 -45.99 -2.38 -1.29
C GLU A 345 -47.06 -1.75 -2.21
N ALA A 346 -46.87 -1.78 -3.53
CA ALA A 346 -47.83 -1.21 -4.46
C ALA A 346 -49.17 -1.98 -4.40
N PRO A 347 -50.31 -1.28 -4.25
CA PRO A 347 -51.60 -1.94 -4.02
C PRO A 347 -52.14 -2.67 -5.26
N ASP A 348 -51.73 -2.26 -6.46
CA ASP A 348 -52.14 -2.85 -7.74
C ASP A 348 -51.11 -2.58 -8.87
N ASP A 349 -51.27 -3.28 -9.99
CA ASP A 349 -50.43 -3.13 -11.19
C ASP A 349 -50.45 -1.70 -11.76
N VAL A 350 -51.58 -0.99 -11.63
CA VAL A 350 -51.71 0.39 -12.13
C VAL A 350 -50.79 1.34 -11.34
N SER A 351 -50.74 1.17 -10.03
CA SER A 351 -49.86 1.91 -9.11
C SER A 351 -48.39 1.56 -9.35
N ALA A 352 -48.09 0.29 -9.59
CA ALA A 352 -46.74 -0.16 -9.97
C ALA A 352 -46.30 0.48 -11.31
N HIS A 353 -47.17 0.55 -12.32
CA HIS A 353 -46.89 1.23 -13.58
C HIS A 353 -46.72 2.75 -13.42
N ALA A 354 -47.51 3.40 -12.57
CA ALA A 354 -47.35 4.82 -12.25
C ALA A 354 -46.02 5.10 -11.55
N LEU A 355 -45.65 4.25 -10.58
CA LEU A 355 -44.37 4.30 -9.87
C LEU A 355 -43.19 4.09 -10.83
N TRP A 356 -43.27 3.10 -11.72
CA TRP A 356 -42.27 2.84 -12.76
C TRP A 356 -42.09 4.06 -13.67
N ARG A 357 -43.19 4.67 -14.12
CA ARG A 357 -43.14 5.85 -14.98
C ARG A 357 -42.48 7.05 -14.29
N ALA A 358 -42.77 7.26 -13.00
CA ALA A 358 -42.22 8.34 -12.21
C ALA A 358 -40.73 8.11 -11.88
N ALA A 359 -40.36 6.92 -11.41
CA ALA A 359 -39.00 6.59 -10.98
C ALA A 359 -38.00 6.58 -12.14
N PHE A 360 -38.41 6.10 -13.31
CA PHE A 360 -37.53 5.98 -14.49
C PHE A 360 -37.75 7.09 -15.53
N GLY A 361 -38.60 8.08 -15.23
CA GLY A 361 -38.83 9.21 -16.11
C GLY A 361 -39.30 8.81 -17.50
N LEU A 362 -40.16 7.78 -17.63
CA LEU A 362 -40.78 7.35 -18.90
C LEU A 362 -41.86 8.33 -19.41
N THR A 363 -41.55 9.61 -19.28
CA THR A 363 -42.28 10.69 -19.91
C THR A 363 -41.63 10.91 -21.27
N PRO A 364 -42.39 11.09 -22.36
CA PRO A 364 -41.80 11.39 -23.65
C PRO A 364 -40.97 12.68 -23.57
N ALA A 365 -39.65 12.56 -23.60
CA ALA A 365 -38.74 13.69 -23.69
C ALA A 365 -38.73 14.22 -25.12
N ARG A 366 -39.12 15.48 -25.32
CA ARG A 366 -38.96 16.16 -26.60
C ARG A 366 -37.60 16.85 -26.61
N HIS A 367 -36.64 16.27 -27.31
CA HIS A 367 -35.36 16.93 -27.57
C HIS A 367 -35.57 18.02 -28.63
N LEU A 368 -35.65 19.27 -28.17
CA LEU A 368 -35.69 20.44 -29.04
C LEU A 368 -34.26 20.93 -29.24
N THR A 369 -33.82 21.00 -30.49
CA THR A 369 -32.51 21.56 -30.84
C THR A 369 -32.73 22.91 -31.47
N VAL A 370 -31.87 23.88 -31.15
CA VAL A 370 -31.89 25.21 -31.76
C VAL A 370 -30.99 25.23 -33.00
N THR A 371 -31.17 26.22 -33.87
CA THR A 371 -30.30 26.40 -35.04
C THR A 371 -29.00 27.11 -34.66
N PRO A 372 -27.90 26.95 -35.43
CA PRO A 372 -26.67 27.71 -35.22
C PRO A 372 -26.89 29.22 -35.19
N ASP A 373 -27.80 29.73 -36.02
CA ASP A 373 -28.15 31.16 -36.08
C ASP A 373 -28.78 31.63 -34.75
N THR A 374 -29.65 30.80 -34.14
CA THR A 374 -30.23 31.09 -32.82
C THR A 374 -29.18 31.09 -31.71
N VAL A 375 -28.15 30.23 -31.80
CA VAL A 375 -27.04 30.23 -30.84
C VAL A 375 -26.22 31.49 -30.98
N ALA A 376 -25.91 31.91 -32.22
CA ALA A 376 -25.17 33.14 -32.49
C ALA A 376 -25.94 34.39 -32.01
N GLU A 377 -27.26 34.43 -32.19
CA GLU A 377 -28.12 35.49 -31.66
C GLU A 377 -28.06 35.56 -30.13
N TRP A 378 -28.10 34.43 -29.43
CA TRP A 378 -27.98 34.39 -27.97
C TRP A 378 -26.61 34.80 -27.43
N GLU A 379 -25.54 34.62 -28.21
CA GLU A 379 -24.20 35.08 -27.84
C GLU A 379 -24.08 36.61 -27.99
N GLN A 380 -24.80 37.20 -28.94
CA GLN A 380 -24.77 38.64 -29.22
C GLN A 380 -25.75 39.43 -28.34
N GLU A 381 -26.95 38.92 -28.12
CA GLU A 381 -28.00 39.54 -27.30
C GLU A 381 -28.56 38.55 -26.29
N ARG A 382 -27.95 38.52 -25.09
CA ARG A 382 -28.54 37.81 -23.96
C ARG A 382 -29.64 38.67 -23.34
N PRO A 383 -30.91 38.21 -23.34
CA PRO A 383 -31.96 38.92 -22.62
C PRO A 383 -31.62 38.96 -21.13
N LEU A 384 -31.89 40.11 -20.50
CA LEU A 384 -31.72 40.26 -19.05
C LEU A 384 -32.71 39.33 -18.31
N PRO A 385 -32.37 38.84 -17.10
CA PRO A 385 -33.26 37.96 -16.33
C PRO A 385 -34.66 38.55 -16.06
N SER A 386 -34.78 39.88 -16.08
CA SER A 386 -36.04 40.61 -15.88
C SER A 386 -36.88 40.75 -17.16
N THR A 387 -36.42 40.25 -18.31
CA THR A 387 -37.12 40.41 -19.59
C THR A 387 -38.41 39.59 -19.58
N PRO A 388 -39.59 40.21 -19.75
CA PRO A 388 -40.84 39.48 -19.84
C PRO A 388 -40.83 38.49 -21.00
N TRP A 389 -41.36 37.27 -20.79
CA TRP A 389 -41.36 36.19 -21.79
C TRP A 389 -41.88 36.62 -23.17
N ARG A 390 -42.96 37.43 -23.19
CA ARG A 390 -43.58 37.91 -24.43
C ARG A 390 -42.69 38.85 -25.25
N GLU A 391 -41.69 39.47 -24.60
CA GLU A 391 -40.77 40.46 -25.19
C GLU A 391 -39.40 39.82 -25.50
N ALA A 392 -39.16 38.58 -25.07
CA ALA A 392 -37.96 37.84 -25.39
C ALA A 392 -37.96 37.37 -26.85
N ALA A 393 -36.78 37.35 -27.48
CA ALA A 393 -36.61 36.83 -28.83
C ALA A 393 -37.07 35.36 -28.92
N PRO A 394 -37.80 34.98 -29.99
CA PRO A 394 -38.35 33.64 -30.12
C PRO A 394 -37.26 32.60 -30.41
N VAL A 395 -37.31 31.47 -29.72
CA VAL A 395 -36.38 30.36 -29.94
C VAL A 395 -36.76 29.59 -31.20
N ARG A 396 -35.91 29.61 -32.24
CA ARG A 396 -36.13 28.84 -33.47
C ARG A 396 -35.63 27.41 -33.31
N ILE A 397 -36.59 26.47 -33.22
CA ILE A 397 -36.31 25.04 -33.14
C ILE A 397 -35.97 24.49 -34.54
N SER A 398 -34.84 23.81 -34.65
CA SER A 398 -34.43 23.12 -35.87
C SER A 398 -35.36 21.92 -36.15
N PRO A 399 -35.96 21.83 -37.35
CA PRO A 399 -36.76 20.66 -37.73
C PRO A 399 -35.90 19.48 -38.20
N GLN A 400 -34.57 19.63 -38.29
CA GLN A 400 -33.68 18.67 -38.95
C GLN A 400 -33.68 17.29 -38.29
N LEU A 401 -33.69 17.21 -36.95
CA LEU A 401 -33.74 15.94 -36.21
C LEU A 401 -34.99 15.13 -36.54
N ARG A 402 -36.15 15.81 -36.70
CA ARG A 402 -37.41 15.17 -37.10
C ARG A 402 -37.47 14.80 -38.57
N LYS A 403 -36.83 15.59 -39.45
CA LYS A 403 -36.85 15.34 -40.89
C LYS A 403 -35.87 14.26 -41.33
N THR A 404 -34.74 14.12 -40.64
CA THR A 404 -33.60 13.32 -41.13
C THR A 404 -33.05 12.32 -40.13
N GLY A 405 -33.53 12.31 -38.88
CA GLY A 405 -33.13 11.34 -37.85
C GLY A 405 -31.69 11.43 -37.36
N SER A 406 -30.88 12.36 -37.88
CA SER A 406 -29.49 12.56 -37.49
C SER A 406 -29.11 14.04 -37.54
N TYR A 407 -28.19 14.45 -36.65
CA TYR A 407 -27.69 15.82 -36.60
C TYR A 407 -26.35 15.99 -37.34
N GLU A 408 -25.61 14.89 -37.53
CA GLU A 408 -24.24 14.95 -38.02
C GLU A 408 -24.12 14.58 -39.50
N ARG A 409 -23.58 15.49 -40.31
CA ARG A 409 -22.73 15.05 -41.41
C ARG A 409 -21.52 14.36 -40.79
N ARG A 410 -21.35 13.06 -41.08
CA ARG A 410 -20.11 12.30 -40.80
C ARG A 410 -18.95 12.94 -41.57
N GLY A 411 -18.39 14.00 -41.01
CA GLY A 411 -17.19 14.67 -41.46
C GLY A 411 -15.95 14.01 -40.87
N ARG A 412 -14.83 14.20 -41.56
CA ARG A 412 -13.50 13.75 -41.15
C ARG A 412 -13.17 14.30 -39.74
N PRO A 413 -12.47 13.54 -38.88
CA PRO A 413 -12.14 13.99 -37.52
C PRO A 413 -11.47 15.37 -37.52
N ASN A 414 -11.96 16.26 -36.64
CA ASN A 414 -11.38 17.59 -36.47
C ASN A 414 -9.90 17.48 -36.13
N ARG A 415 -9.06 18.21 -36.87
CA ARG A 415 -7.66 18.43 -36.48
C ARG A 415 -7.65 19.14 -35.13
N VAL A 416 -6.71 18.72 -34.26
CA VAL A 416 -6.49 19.32 -32.94
C VAL A 416 -6.25 20.82 -33.14
N ALA A 417 -7.23 21.63 -32.73
CA ALA A 417 -7.12 23.08 -32.77
C ALA A 417 -6.06 23.53 -31.76
N ASP A 418 -5.27 24.53 -32.12
CA ASP A 418 -4.40 25.21 -31.17
C ASP A 418 -5.28 25.94 -30.14
N ARG A 419 -5.12 25.56 -28.87
CA ARG A 419 -5.89 26.07 -27.74
C ARG A 419 -5.07 27.00 -26.84
N ALA A 420 -3.96 27.54 -27.32
CA ALA A 420 -3.10 28.42 -26.51
C ALA A 420 -3.87 29.62 -25.93
N GLU A 421 -4.70 30.29 -26.74
CA GLU A 421 -5.50 31.43 -26.31
C GLU A 421 -6.61 31.03 -25.32
N GLN A 422 -7.31 29.91 -25.57
CA GLN A 422 -8.32 29.39 -24.64
C GLN A 422 -7.68 28.94 -23.32
N ARG A 423 -6.47 28.38 -23.34
CA ARG A 423 -5.71 28.04 -22.13
C ARG A 423 -5.32 29.29 -21.33
N GLN A 424 -4.92 30.37 -22.00
CA GLN A 424 -4.63 31.65 -21.33
C GLN A 424 -5.88 32.27 -20.71
N LEU A 425 -7.01 32.25 -21.41
CA LEU A 425 -8.30 32.71 -20.88
C LEU A 425 -8.74 31.90 -19.66
N LEU A 426 -8.63 30.56 -19.72
CA LEU A 426 -8.94 29.68 -18.59
C LEU A 426 -8.00 29.91 -17.40
N ALA A 427 -6.70 30.12 -17.65
CA ALA A 427 -5.73 30.44 -16.60
C ALA A 427 -6.03 31.78 -15.92
N ALA A 428 -6.40 32.81 -16.70
CA ALA A 428 -6.79 34.10 -16.17
C ALA A 428 -8.10 34.03 -15.37
N GLN A 429 -9.06 33.23 -15.84
CA GLN A 429 -10.31 32.99 -15.12
C GLN A 429 -10.06 32.24 -13.81
N ALA A 430 -9.25 31.18 -13.82
CA ALA A 430 -8.87 30.45 -12.61
C ALA A 430 -8.15 31.35 -11.61
N ALA A 431 -7.24 32.22 -12.06
CA ALA A 431 -6.56 33.18 -11.19
C ALA A 431 -7.53 34.18 -10.55
N ARG A 432 -8.54 34.66 -11.30
CA ARG A 432 -9.62 35.49 -10.74
C ARG A 432 -10.44 34.73 -9.71
N GLU A 433 -10.89 33.52 -10.03
CA GLU A 433 -11.69 32.69 -9.11
C GLU A 433 -10.93 32.41 -7.80
N VAL A 434 -9.62 32.14 -7.87
CA VAL A 434 -8.75 31.97 -6.69
C VAL A 434 -8.69 33.27 -5.87
N ALA A 435 -8.45 34.41 -6.51
CA ALA A 435 -8.37 35.70 -5.83
C ALA A 435 -9.70 36.05 -5.14
N GLU A 436 -10.82 35.84 -5.83
CA GLU A 436 -12.17 36.09 -5.33
C GLU A 436 -12.53 35.17 -4.17
N THR A 437 -12.17 33.89 -4.25
CA THR A 437 -12.39 32.93 -3.15
C THR A 437 -11.52 33.29 -1.93
N SER A 438 -10.27 33.71 -2.15
CA SER A 438 -9.40 34.16 -1.05
C SER A 438 -9.92 35.42 -0.36
N ALA A 439 -10.49 36.37 -1.11
CA ALA A 439 -11.11 37.56 -0.55
C ALA A 439 -12.38 37.24 0.26
N ALA A 440 -13.21 36.31 -0.23
CA ALA A 440 -14.39 35.84 0.50
C ALA A 440 -14.02 35.15 1.82
N ARG A 441 -12.98 34.30 1.84
CA ARG A 441 -12.47 33.69 3.07
C ARG A 441 -11.94 34.73 4.05
N ALA A 442 -11.14 35.68 3.56
CA ALA A 442 -10.57 36.74 4.39
C ALA A 442 -11.64 37.62 5.05
N ARG A 443 -12.76 37.90 4.35
CA ARG A 443 -13.90 38.64 4.90
C ARG A 443 -14.70 37.84 5.93
N LEU A 444 -14.81 36.53 5.73
CA LEU A 444 -15.62 35.67 6.58
C LEU A 444 -14.89 35.22 7.85
N ARG A 445 -13.56 35.27 7.84
CA ARG A 445 -12.73 34.99 9.01
C ARG A 445 -13.06 35.95 10.16
N THR A 446 -13.25 35.41 11.36
CA THR A 446 -13.42 36.19 12.59
C THR A 446 -12.08 36.29 13.34
N ASP A 447 -11.87 37.37 14.09
CA ASP A 447 -10.66 37.52 14.94
C ASP A 447 -10.84 36.86 16.33
N GLY A 448 -11.89 36.06 16.49
CA GLY A 448 -12.29 35.29 17.66
C GLY A 448 -13.80 35.03 17.69
N PRO A 449 -14.34 34.44 18.77
CA PRO A 449 -15.77 34.20 18.92
C PRO A 449 -16.55 35.53 18.94
N THR A 450 -17.50 35.67 18.02
CA THR A 450 -18.38 36.86 17.88
C THR A 450 -19.84 36.41 17.74
N LEU A 451 -20.80 37.31 17.98
CA LEU A 451 -22.20 36.98 17.78
C LEU A 451 -22.54 36.94 16.28
N LEU A 452 -23.47 36.06 15.89
CA LEU A 452 -23.94 35.95 14.50
C LEU A 452 -24.49 37.30 13.98
N SER A 453 -25.14 38.07 14.85
CA SER A 453 -25.62 39.43 14.55
C SER A 453 -24.51 40.46 14.32
N GLU A 454 -23.27 40.17 14.70
CA GLU A 454 -22.12 41.09 14.61
C GLU A 454 -21.26 40.85 13.35
N LEU A 455 -21.55 39.82 12.55
CA LEU A 455 -20.82 39.51 11.30
C LEU A 455 -20.89 40.60 10.23
N GLY A 456 -21.71 41.64 10.42
CA GLY A 456 -21.86 42.74 9.47
C GLY A 456 -22.59 42.31 8.19
N VAL A 457 -22.40 43.09 7.12
CA VAL A 457 -23.01 42.80 5.80
C VAL A 457 -22.14 41.82 5.03
N LEU A 458 -22.72 40.68 4.63
CA LEU A 458 -22.03 39.68 3.82
C LEU A 458 -22.29 39.91 2.32
N ASP A 459 -21.22 40.01 1.54
CA ASP A 459 -21.31 40.03 0.08
C ASP A 459 -21.78 38.67 -0.48
N THR A 460 -22.24 38.63 -1.74
CA THR A 460 -22.80 37.41 -2.34
C THR A 460 -21.89 36.18 -2.22
N ARG A 461 -20.56 36.35 -2.29
CA ARG A 461 -19.61 35.21 -2.24
C ARG A 461 -19.29 34.79 -0.82
N ALA A 462 -19.02 35.75 0.07
CA ALA A 462 -18.83 35.51 1.50
C ALA A 462 -20.08 34.85 2.09
N PHE A 463 -21.27 35.28 1.69
CA PHE A 463 -22.54 34.71 2.11
C PHE A 463 -22.71 33.25 1.65
N ARG A 464 -22.41 32.91 0.38
CA ARG A 464 -22.46 31.51 -0.07
C ARG A 464 -21.49 30.61 0.69
N LEU A 465 -20.28 31.09 0.95
CA LEU A 465 -19.29 30.36 1.74
C LEU A 465 -19.79 30.16 3.18
N PHE A 466 -20.39 31.20 3.77
CA PHE A 466 -20.99 31.15 5.09
C PHE A 466 -22.13 30.12 5.16
N LEU A 467 -23.02 30.07 4.16
CA LEU A 467 -24.09 29.06 4.11
C LEU A 467 -23.54 27.63 4.05
N GLY A 468 -22.45 27.40 3.32
CA GLY A 468 -21.76 26.10 3.31
C GLY A 468 -21.25 25.72 4.70
N LEU A 469 -20.48 26.61 5.34
CA LEU A 469 -19.96 26.43 6.69
C LEU A 469 -21.07 26.21 7.73
N LEU A 470 -22.12 27.02 7.67
CA LEU A 470 -23.28 26.91 8.56
C LEU A 470 -24.02 25.58 8.34
N GLY A 471 -24.19 25.16 7.08
CA GLY A 471 -24.78 23.87 6.73
C GLY A 471 -23.96 22.69 7.27
N ASP A 472 -22.64 22.72 7.10
CA ASP A 472 -21.72 21.70 7.63
C ASP A 472 -21.80 21.64 9.17
N ALA A 473 -21.81 22.80 9.83
CA ALA A 473 -21.88 22.90 11.29
C ALA A 473 -23.20 22.35 11.84
N LEU A 474 -24.33 22.78 11.27
CA LEU A 474 -25.65 22.32 11.69
C LEU A 474 -25.87 20.83 11.40
N SER A 475 -25.30 20.29 10.32
CA SER A 475 -25.37 18.85 10.01
C SER A 475 -24.53 18.00 10.96
N ALA A 476 -23.43 18.53 11.48
CA ALA A 476 -22.56 17.85 12.43
C ALA A 476 -23.08 17.87 13.87
N ARG A 477 -24.11 18.65 14.18
CA ARG A 477 -24.65 18.84 15.53
C ARG A 477 -25.53 17.65 15.94
N LEU A 478 -25.25 17.03 17.09
CA LEU A 478 -26.09 15.96 17.64
C LEU A 478 -27.23 16.53 18.51
N PRO A 479 -28.32 15.76 18.74
CA PRO A 479 -29.39 16.17 19.65
C PRO A 479 -28.86 16.42 21.07
N GLY A 480 -29.00 17.65 21.57
CA GLY A 480 -28.53 18.06 22.90
C GLY A 480 -27.21 18.85 22.89
N ASP A 481 -26.51 18.90 21.76
CA ASP A 481 -25.27 19.68 21.64
C ASP A 481 -25.58 21.18 21.58
N THR A 482 -24.90 21.93 22.44
CA THR A 482 -24.96 23.40 22.45
C THR A 482 -23.83 24.04 21.66
N GLU A 483 -22.78 23.27 21.34
CA GLU A 483 -21.61 23.69 20.56
C GLU A 483 -21.25 22.62 19.53
N VAL A 484 -20.87 23.06 18.32
CA VAL A 484 -20.38 22.19 17.26
C VAL A 484 -19.17 22.82 16.59
N ARG A 485 -18.18 22.00 16.25
CA ARG A 485 -16.97 22.43 15.52
C ARG A 485 -16.80 21.53 14.31
N THR A 486 -16.65 22.14 13.13
CA THR A 486 -16.44 21.40 11.88
C THR A 486 -15.55 22.17 10.92
N THR A 487 -15.07 21.50 9.90
CA THR A 487 -14.22 22.05 8.84
C THR A 487 -14.91 21.86 7.49
N THR A 488 -14.71 22.79 6.56
CA THR A 488 -15.19 22.65 5.18
C THR A 488 -14.65 21.36 4.54
N GLY A 489 -15.39 20.81 3.57
CA GLY A 489 -14.98 19.61 2.84
C GLY A 489 -13.62 19.71 2.11
N ASP A 490 -13.18 20.93 1.78
CA ASP A 490 -11.86 21.21 1.20
C ASP A 490 -10.76 21.46 2.26
N GLY A 491 -11.11 21.46 3.56
CA GLY A 491 -10.18 21.62 4.67
C GLY A 491 -9.55 23.01 4.78
N THR A 492 -10.16 24.03 4.17
CA THR A 492 -9.61 25.39 4.10
C THR A 492 -10.14 26.30 5.21
N MET A 493 -11.33 26.05 5.75
CA MET A 493 -11.96 26.89 6.77
C MET A 493 -12.54 26.01 7.88
N GLU A 494 -12.45 26.50 9.12
CA GLU A 494 -13.09 25.90 10.29
C GLU A 494 -14.19 26.83 10.82
N ILE A 495 -15.30 26.26 11.27
CA ILE A 495 -16.35 26.97 12.00
C ILE A 495 -16.62 26.29 13.33
N ARG A 496 -16.66 27.08 14.39
CA ARG A 496 -17.22 26.72 15.69
C ARG A 496 -18.49 27.52 15.90
N LEU A 497 -19.56 26.82 16.23
CA LEU A 497 -20.90 27.37 16.33
C LEU A 497 -21.55 26.94 17.64
N SER A 498 -21.81 27.90 18.53
CA SER A 498 -22.46 27.67 19.82
C SER A 498 -23.79 28.39 19.90
N LEU A 499 -24.86 27.70 20.30
CA LEU A 499 -26.18 28.30 20.47
C LEU A 499 -26.15 29.23 21.68
N VAL A 500 -26.70 30.45 21.55
CA VAL A 500 -26.90 31.35 22.69
C VAL A 500 -28.26 31.02 23.32
N PRO A 501 -28.31 30.50 24.57
CA PRO A 501 -29.58 30.26 25.26
C PRO A 501 -30.38 31.55 25.35
N ASP A 502 -31.68 31.50 25.03
CA ASP A 502 -32.59 32.64 25.01
C ASP A 502 -32.17 33.82 24.09
N GLY A 503 -31.24 33.59 23.16
CA GLY A 503 -30.71 34.63 22.27
C GLY A 503 -31.67 35.09 21.14
N GLY A 504 -32.82 34.44 21.00
CA GLY A 504 -33.85 34.79 20.02
C GLY A 504 -33.43 34.60 18.56
N ILE A 505 -34.22 35.16 17.64
CA ILE A 505 -33.95 35.17 16.20
C ILE A 505 -33.24 36.48 15.83
N VAL A 506 -32.12 36.38 15.13
CA VAL A 506 -31.31 37.50 14.63
C VAL A 506 -31.40 37.59 13.12
N VAL A 507 -31.04 38.76 12.59
CA VAL A 507 -31.03 39.08 11.17
C VAL A 507 -29.60 39.43 10.76
N VAL A 508 -29.06 38.73 9.77
CA VAL A 508 -27.78 39.05 9.14
C VAL A 508 -28.06 39.67 7.76
N PRO A 509 -27.67 40.94 7.53
CA PRO A 509 -27.85 41.58 6.23
C PRO A 509 -26.88 41.01 5.18
N THR A 510 -27.36 40.86 3.96
CA THR A 510 -26.58 40.41 2.80
C THR A 510 -26.83 41.35 1.62
N GLU A 511 -25.94 41.37 0.63
CA GLU A 511 -26.16 42.15 -0.60
C GLU A 511 -27.45 41.76 -1.35
N ASP A 512 -27.91 40.52 -1.19
CA ASP A 512 -29.06 39.95 -1.90
C ASP A 512 -30.33 39.81 -1.02
N GLY A 513 -30.31 40.29 0.24
CA GLY A 513 -31.45 40.20 1.17
C GLY A 513 -31.06 40.00 2.64
N GLU A 514 -31.90 39.28 3.40
CA GLU A 514 -31.71 39.04 4.85
C GLU A 514 -31.68 37.54 5.17
N LEU A 515 -30.69 37.09 5.95
CA LEU A 515 -30.69 35.77 6.59
C LEU A 515 -31.25 35.87 8.00
N ARG A 516 -32.22 35.01 8.36
CA ARG A 516 -32.81 34.95 9.70
C ARG A 516 -32.57 33.59 10.35
N GLY A 517 -32.18 33.58 11.62
CA GLY A 517 -31.94 32.35 12.36
C GLY A 517 -31.69 32.58 13.86
N PRO A 518 -31.50 31.53 14.65
CA PRO A 518 -31.19 31.66 16.08
C PRO A 518 -29.87 32.39 16.28
N GLN A 519 -29.74 33.15 17.36
CA GLN A 519 -28.46 33.75 17.74
C GLN A 519 -27.45 32.65 18.09
N HIS A 520 -26.28 32.75 17.49
CA HIS A 520 -25.15 31.86 17.76
C HIS A 520 -23.90 32.69 18.06
N VAL A 521 -23.01 32.14 18.89
CA VAL A 521 -21.61 32.53 18.87
C VAL A 521 -20.94 31.79 17.72
N VAL A 522 -20.27 32.53 16.84
CA VAL A 522 -19.60 32.02 15.65
C VAL A 522 -18.12 32.36 15.75
N ASP A 523 -17.26 31.39 15.50
CA ASP A 523 -15.83 31.57 15.36
C ASP A 523 -15.36 30.86 14.08
N ILE A 524 -14.86 31.63 13.10
CA ILE A 524 -14.51 31.17 11.76
C ILE A 524 -13.03 31.42 11.51
N VAL A 525 -12.27 30.34 11.28
CA VAL A 525 -10.82 30.38 11.10
C VAL A 525 -10.44 29.93 9.70
N ASP A 526 -9.59 30.71 9.01
CA ASP A 526 -8.95 30.30 7.76
C ASP A 526 -7.71 29.44 8.06
N LEU A 527 -7.80 28.14 7.73
CA LEU A 527 -6.74 27.15 7.97
C LEU A 527 -5.64 27.20 6.89
N THR A 528 -5.85 27.90 5.78
CA THR A 528 -4.82 28.07 4.73
C THR A 528 -3.71 29.03 5.18
N ALA A 529 -4.03 30.04 5.98
CA ALA A 529 -3.06 30.96 6.56
C ALA A 529 -2.15 30.27 7.61
N ALA A 530 -2.71 29.34 8.41
CA ALA A 530 -1.94 28.56 9.38
C ALA A 530 -0.95 27.59 8.74
N ARG A 531 -1.29 27.03 7.56
CA ARG A 531 -0.40 26.13 6.80
C ARG A 531 0.82 26.83 6.20
N LEU A 532 0.71 28.11 5.82
CA LEU A 532 1.83 28.90 5.29
C LEU A 532 2.87 29.24 6.37
N GLY A 533 2.46 29.39 7.63
CA GLY A 533 3.38 29.64 8.75
C GLY A 533 4.22 28.42 9.17
N ALA A 534 3.68 27.21 9.01
CA ALA A 534 4.41 25.96 9.31
C ALA A 534 5.41 25.57 8.22
N GLY A 535 5.20 26.02 6.97
CA GLY A 535 6.10 25.75 5.83
C GLY A 535 7.30 26.69 5.70
N ALA A 536 7.30 27.84 6.39
CA ALA A 536 8.42 28.79 6.40
C ALA A 536 9.49 28.48 7.47
N LEU A 537 9.26 27.46 8.31
CA LEU A 537 10.16 26.98 9.35
C LEU A 537 10.71 25.56 9.05
N ALA A 538 10.53 25.06 7.83
CA ALA A 538 11.01 23.74 7.39
C ALA A 538 12.08 23.85 6.30
#